data_AF-A0A0S8KP36-F1
#
_entry.id   AF-A0A0S8KP36-F1
#
_cell.length_a   1.000
_cell.length_b   1.000
_cell.length_c   1.000
_cell.angle_alpha   90.00
_cell.angle_beta   90.00
_cell.angle_gamma   90.00
#
_symmetry.space_group_name_H-M   'P 1'
#
loop_
_entity.id
_entity.type
_entity.pdbx_description
1 polymer ?
#
loop_
_entity_poly.entity_id
_entity_poly.type
_entity_poly.pdbx_seq_one_letter_code
_entity_poly.pdbx_strand_id
1 'polypeptide(L)'
;MFPVDEQMWMVTFSLNKPSPSEAYSEIDGMKVEVKENRGEVVVGFIQATDVDEARRKALLAANEFLSALSWRFGAHLAIKGQPPNVERIDPSGKKQIFLETQEGVAIGEKMIGVKKDASGYIVNVLDSQRLGKIDVKHSDAADFYRRAHLTDHPFEKFGNLYKVAENIADKIRIVKGHSRYSLEQAYGRRSYEMEVLQLALDECFGGNSSSLAGAAKGLLSSSDIQQPIPRIVEILYKANRCQIMHAKASGGKKVPFNPQDEKDVTAALPLMDFVAKSLLEYEQTLL
;
A
#
# COMPACT_ATOMS: atom_id res chain seq x y z
N MET A 1 38.34 -6.24 15.78
CA MET A 1 37.71 -6.94 16.92
C MET A 1 36.21 -6.84 16.67
N PHE A 2 35.62 -7.86 16.03
CA PHE A 2 34.18 -7.90 15.77
C PHE A 2 33.49 -8.36 17.06
N PRO A 3 32.41 -7.70 17.53
CA PRO A 3 31.71 -8.15 18.72
C PRO A 3 31.14 -9.55 18.50
N VAL A 4 31.19 -10.32 19.58
CA VAL A 4 30.79 -11.71 19.70
C VAL A 4 29.26 -11.82 19.56
N ASP A 5 28.80 -12.76 18.73
CA ASP A 5 27.42 -13.25 18.57
C ASP A 5 26.34 -12.31 18.01
N GLU A 6 26.55 -11.73 16.82
CA GLU A 6 25.40 -11.28 16.01
C GLU A 6 24.69 -12.49 15.38
N GLN A 7 23.65 -12.98 16.05
CA GLN A 7 22.76 -14.00 15.49
C GLN A 7 21.99 -13.39 14.31
N MET A 8 22.24 -13.90 13.11
CA MET A 8 21.52 -13.51 11.91
C MET A 8 20.33 -14.43 11.70
N TRP A 9 19.18 -13.84 11.39
CA TRP A 9 17.95 -14.57 11.17
C TRP A 9 17.45 -14.37 9.74
N MET A 10 16.74 -15.37 9.25
CA MET A 10 15.95 -15.32 8.04
C MET A 10 14.52 -15.75 8.35
N VAL A 11 13.54 -14.98 7.90
CA VAL A 11 12.12 -15.22 8.14
C VAL A 11 11.41 -15.23 6.79
N THR A 12 10.63 -16.28 6.54
CA THR A 12 9.87 -16.45 5.31
C THR A 12 8.38 -16.43 5.63
N PHE A 13 7.65 -15.49 5.02
CA PHE A 13 6.21 -15.37 5.14
C PHE A 13 5.51 -15.87 3.88
N SER A 14 4.43 -16.63 4.05
CA SER A 14 3.54 -17.01 2.96
C SER A 14 2.68 -15.82 2.52
N LEU A 15 2.52 -15.65 1.22
CA LEU A 15 1.67 -14.62 0.61
C LEU A 15 0.29 -15.16 0.24
N ASN A 16 -0.69 -14.25 0.13
CA ASN A 16 -2.06 -14.56 -0.31
C ASN A 16 -2.12 -15.09 -1.74
N LYS A 17 -1.20 -14.67 -2.61
CA LYS A 17 -1.05 -15.12 -4.00
C LYS A 17 0.43 -15.03 -4.44
N PRO A 18 0.83 -15.72 -5.51
CA PRO A 18 2.17 -15.58 -6.07
C PRO A 18 2.49 -14.15 -6.49
N SER A 19 3.75 -13.73 -6.30
CA SER A 19 4.22 -12.42 -6.77
C SER A 19 4.22 -12.38 -8.30
N PRO A 20 3.67 -11.33 -8.94
CA PRO A 20 3.72 -11.17 -10.39
C PRO A 20 5.09 -10.74 -10.91
N SER A 21 6.03 -10.40 -10.02
CA SER A 21 7.34 -9.85 -10.36
C SER A 21 8.42 -10.27 -9.36
N GLU A 22 9.68 -10.13 -9.77
CA GLU A 22 10.84 -10.29 -8.90
C GLU A 22 11.36 -8.91 -8.48
N ALA A 23 11.51 -8.72 -7.17
CA ALA A 23 11.99 -7.47 -6.58
C ALA A 23 12.68 -7.74 -5.24
N TYR A 24 13.61 -6.86 -4.88
CA TYR A 24 14.22 -6.86 -3.55
C TYR A 24 14.50 -5.44 -3.07
N SER A 25 14.67 -5.29 -1.76
CA SER A 25 15.08 -4.05 -1.11
C SER A 25 15.99 -4.34 0.08
N GLU A 26 16.59 -3.28 0.60
CA GLU A 26 17.32 -3.27 1.86
C GLU A 26 16.65 -2.24 2.77
N ILE A 27 16.14 -2.68 3.91
CA ILE A 27 15.38 -1.86 4.87
C ILE A 27 16.03 -2.07 6.23
N ASP A 28 16.59 -1.02 6.82
CA ASP A 28 17.31 -1.07 8.10
C ASP A 28 18.36 -2.20 8.17
N GLY A 29 19.11 -2.41 7.08
CA GLY A 29 20.12 -3.47 6.95
C GLY A 29 19.55 -4.88 6.72
N MET A 30 18.23 -5.04 6.70
CA MET A 30 17.57 -6.31 6.37
C MET A 30 17.33 -6.40 4.87
N LYS A 31 17.64 -7.55 4.26
CA LYS A 31 17.29 -7.81 2.86
C LYS A 31 15.88 -8.38 2.77
N VAL A 32 15.00 -7.73 2.03
CA VAL A 32 13.64 -8.21 1.76
C VAL A 32 13.52 -8.56 0.28
N GLU A 33 12.99 -9.74 -0.07
CA GLU A 33 12.82 -10.15 -1.46
C GLU A 33 11.51 -10.92 -1.71
N VAL A 34 10.95 -10.72 -2.90
CA VAL A 34 9.94 -11.60 -3.51
C VAL A 34 10.47 -12.10 -4.84
N LYS A 35 10.16 -13.35 -5.18
CA LYS A 35 10.51 -13.95 -6.47
C LYS A 35 9.27 -14.09 -7.32
N GLU A 36 9.45 -13.91 -8.62
CA GLU A 36 8.37 -14.06 -9.59
C GLU A 36 7.73 -15.44 -9.45
N ASN A 37 6.40 -15.48 -9.51
CA ASN A 37 5.57 -16.69 -9.40
C ASN A 37 5.77 -17.48 -8.10
N ARG A 38 6.34 -16.87 -7.05
CA ARG A 38 6.41 -17.46 -5.71
C ARG A 38 5.42 -16.83 -4.76
N GLY A 39 4.79 -17.65 -3.94
CA GLY A 39 3.86 -17.24 -2.88
C GLY A 39 4.54 -16.94 -1.56
N GLU A 40 5.74 -16.35 -1.58
CA GLU A 40 6.54 -16.09 -0.38
C GLU A 40 7.24 -14.73 -0.46
N VAL A 41 7.39 -14.08 0.69
CA VAL A 41 8.33 -12.96 0.90
C VAL A 41 9.37 -13.39 1.93
N VAL A 42 10.64 -13.19 1.61
CA VAL A 42 11.77 -13.59 2.44
C VAL A 42 12.45 -12.35 3.00
N VAL A 43 12.69 -12.33 4.30
CA VAL A 43 13.48 -11.30 4.98
C VAL A 43 14.71 -11.96 5.59
N GLY A 44 15.90 -11.51 5.20
CA GLY A 44 17.18 -12.03 5.66
C GLY A 44 18.06 -10.96 6.29
N PHE A 45 19.17 -11.42 6.89
CA PHE A 45 20.14 -10.58 7.61
C PHE A 45 19.52 -9.81 8.78
N ILE A 46 18.52 -10.41 9.44
CA ILE A 46 17.86 -9.77 10.58
C ILE A 46 18.75 -9.96 11.81
N GLN A 47 19.17 -8.86 12.43
CA GLN A 47 19.83 -8.88 13.74
C GLN A 47 18.76 -8.88 14.85
N ALA A 48 18.68 -9.97 15.63
CA ALA A 48 17.72 -10.12 16.71
C ALA A 48 18.26 -11.05 17.82
N THR A 49 17.83 -10.81 19.06
CA THR A 49 18.22 -11.62 20.22
C THR A 49 17.49 -12.95 20.29
N ASP A 50 16.29 -13.02 19.72
CA ASP A 50 15.41 -14.18 19.75
C ASP A 50 14.48 -14.25 18.53
N VAL A 51 13.73 -15.36 18.44
CA VAL A 51 12.79 -15.66 17.36
C VAL A 51 11.66 -14.63 17.27
N ASP A 52 11.14 -14.14 18.38
CA ASP A 52 10.00 -13.24 18.40
C ASP A 52 10.39 -11.83 17.95
N GLU A 53 11.55 -11.35 18.38
CA GLU A 53 12.14 -10.14 17.85
C GLU A 53 12.43 -10.26 16.35
N ALA A 54 13.01 -11.38 15.90
CA ALA A 54 13.29 -11.62 14.48
C ALA A 54 12.00 -11.58 13.65
N ARG A 55 10.94 -12.25 14.11
CA ARG A 55 9.61 -12.25 13.46
C ARG A 55 9.01 -10.85 13.38
N ARG A 56 9.05 -10.09 14.47
CA ARG A 56 8.50 -8.72 14.52
C ARG A 56 9.24 -7.78 13.57
N LYS A 57 10.57 -7.77 13.59
CA LYS A 57 11.39 -6.94 12.67
C LYS A 57 11.13 -7.33 11.22
N ALA A 58 11.13 -8.64 10.93
CA ALA A 58 10.85 -9.15 9.60
C ALA A 58 9.45 -8.77 9.09
N LEU A 59 8.43 -8.86 9.95
CA LEU A 59 7.06 -8.51 9.59
C LEU A 59 6.92 -7.03 9.24
N LEU A 60 7.59 -6.15 9.98
CA LEU A 60 7.61 -4.71 9.69
C LEU A 60 8.26 -4.44 8.33
N ALA A 61 9.50 -4.93 8.12
CA ALA A 61 10.22 -4.75 6.86
C ALA A 61 9.48 -5.35 5.66
N ALA A 62 8.87 -6.53 5.82
CA ALA A 62 8.07 -7.16 4.78
C ALA A 62 6.82 -6.33 4.43
N ASN A 63 6.08 -5.82 5.42
CA ASN A 63 4.90 -5.01 5.13
C ASN A 63 5.26 -3.67 4.47
N GLU A 64 6.37 -3.06 4.86
CA GLU A 64 6.85 -1.82 4.22
C GLU A 64 7.22 -2.06 2.76
N PHE A 65 7.99 -3.13 2.50
CA PHE A 65 8.34 -3.57 1.15
C PHE A 65 7.11 -3.90 0.29
N LEU A 66 6.15 -4.65 0.82
CA LEU A 66 4.92 -5.01 0.10
C LEU A 66 4.04 -3.77 -0.17
N SER A 67 4.03 -2.80 0.73
CA SER A 67 3.31 -1.53 0.53
C SER A 67 3.93 -0.73 -0.60
N ALA A 68 5.26 -0.62 -0.64
CA ALA A 68 5.99 0.00 -1.75
C ALA A 68 5.72 -0.71 -3.09
N LEU A 69 5.73 -2.05 -3.10
CA LEU A 69 5.38 -2.85 -4.29
C LEU A 69 3.95 -2.58 -4.77
N SER A 70 3.01 -2.49 -3.84
CA SER A 70 1.60 -2.27 -4.11
C SER A 70 1.36 -0.94 -4.83
N TRP A 71 1.84 0.18 -4.29
CA TRP A 71 1.50 1.49 -4.87
C TRP A 71 2.34 1.83 -6.11
N ARG A 72 3.62 1.43 -6.16
CA ARG A 72 4.52 1.75 -7.29
C ARG A 72 4.27 0.86 -8.50
N PHE A 73 3.99 -0.42 -8.26
CA PHE A 73 3.98 -1.44 -9.32
C PHE A 73 2.66 -2.22 -9.40
N GLY A 74 1.64 -1.86 -8.60
CA GLY A 74 0.33 -2.54 -8.63
C GLY A 74 0.35 -3.96 -8.05
N ALA A 75 1.43 -4.36 -7.39
CA ALA A 75 1.57 -5.70 -6.81
C ALA A 75 0.93 -5.76 -5.41
N HIS A 76 -0.40 -5.87 -5.38
CA HIS A 76 -1.18 -5.91 -4.13
C HIS A 76 -1.10 -7.29 -3.45
N LEU A 77 -0.08 -7.47 -2.61
CA LEU A 77 0.23 -8.72 -1.91
C LEU A 77 0.01 -8.57 -0.40
N ALA A 78 -0.43 -9.65 0.24
CA ALA A 78 -0.64 -9.72 1.69
C ALA A 78 0.06 -10.94 2.28
N ILE A 79 0.62 -10.78 3.47
CA ILE A 79 1.12 -11.89 4.28
C ILE A 79 -0.07 -12.64 4.85
N LYS A 80 -0.09 -13.97 4.69
CA LYS A 80 -1.08 -14.85 5.33
C LYS A 80 -0.83 -14.88 6.83
N GLY A 81 -1.89 -14.97 7.63
CA GLY A 81 -1.82 -15.09 9.10
C GLY A 81 -1.27 -16.43 9.61
N GLN A 82 -0.50 -17.16 8.81
CA GLN A 82 0.16 -18.39 9.21
C GLN A 82 1.50 -18.05 9.88
N PRO A 83 1.92 -18.81 10.89
CA PRO A 83 3.26 -18.72 11.45
C PRO A 83 4.33 -18.76 10.35
N PRO A 84 5.29 -17.81 10.34
CA PRO A 84 6.35 -17.80 9.35
C PRO A 84 7.40 -18.86 9.67
N ASN A 85 8.11 -19.32 8.63
CA ASN A 85 9.30 -20.13 8.80
C ASN A 85 10.45 -19.23 9.29
N VAL A 86 11.16 -19.65 10.33
CA VAL A 86 12.28 -18.89 10.90
C VAL A 86 13.53 -19.76 10.87
N GLU A 87 14.59 -19.24 10.26
CA GLU A 87 15.91 -19.86 10.23
C GLU A 87 16.91 -18.97 10.96
N ARG A 88 17.68 -19.55 11.88
CA ARG A 88 18.88 -18.92 12.43
C ARG A 88 20.08 -19.32 11.59
N ILE A 89 20.86 -18.33 11.16
CA ILE A 89 22.10 -18.50 10.43
C ILE A 89 23.23 -18.24 11.42
N ASP A 90 23.99 -19.28 11.74
CA ASP A 90 25.16 -19.13 12.61
C ASP A 90 26.34 -18.46 11.86
N PRO A 91 27.38 -17.97 12.55
CA PRO A 91 28.55 -17.36 11.92
C PRO A 91 29.31 -18.30 10.96
N SER A 92 29.09 -19.61 11.05
CA SER A 92 29.67 -20.62 10.15
C SER A 92 28.81 -20.88 8.90
N GLY A 93 27.66 -20.22 8.78
CA GLY A 93 26.69 -20.38 7.70
C GLY A 93 25.76 -21.58 7.86
N LYS A 94 25.82 -22.33 8.97
CA LYS A 94 24.86 -23.41 9.22
C LYS A 94 23.51 -22.81 9.64
N LYS A 95 22.46 -23.41 9.10
CA LYS A 95 21.07 -23.02 9.31
C LYS A 95 20.43 -23.91 10.37
N GLN A 96 19.81 -23.31 11.37
CA GLN A 96 18.91 -23.99 12.29
C GLN A 96 17.49 -23.52 12.02
N ILE A 97 16.60 -24.45 11.68
CA ILE A 97 15.21 -24.16 11.34
C ILE A 97 14.37 -24.28 12.60
N PHE A 98 13.64 -23.23 12.95
CA PHE A 98 12.66 -23.20 14.03
C PHE A 98 11.28 -23.40 13.40
N LEU A 99 10.79 -24.62 13.45
CA LEU A 99 9.44 -24.97 13.01
C LEU A 99 8.52 -24.92 14.23
N GLU A 100 7.52 -24.05 14.20
CA GLU A 100 6.30 -24.28 14.99
C GLU A 100 5.52 -25.37 14.28
N THR A 101 5.19 -26.44 15.01
CA THR A 101 4.56 -27.67 14.49
C THR A 101 3.35 -27.35 13.62
N GLN A 102 3.55 -27.35 12.30
CA GLN A 102 2.50 -27.46 11.30
C GLN A 102 2.61 -28.83 10.67
N GLU A 103 1.54 -29.62 10.75
CA GLU A 103 1.40 -30.87 10.00
C GLU A 103 1.42 -30.55 8.50
N GLY A 104 2.57 -30.71 7.86
CA GLY A 104 2.72 -30.53 6.41
C GLY A 104 4.05 -29.90 6.03
N VAL A 105 5.12 -30.69 6.03
CA VAL A 105 6.38 -30.29 5.38
C VAL A 105 6.22 -30.49 3.87
N ALA A 106 6.04 -29.39 3.12
CA ALA A 106 6.25 -29.38 1.68
C ALA A 106 7.64 -28.80 1.41
N ILE A 107 8.62 -29.67 1.14
CA ILE A 107 9.87 -29.26 0.50
C ILE A 107 9.50 -28.94 -0.96
N GLY A 108 9.33 -27.66 -1.27
CA GLY A 108 9.00 -27.22 -2.63
C GLY A 108 10.18 -27.47 -3.57
N GLU A 109 10.10 -28.55 -4.35
CA GLU A 109 10.94 -28.72 -5.54
C GLU A 109 10.74 -27.53 -6.49
N LYS A 110 11.84 -27.04 -7.02
CA LYS A 110 11.90 -25.94 -7.98
C LYS A 110 11.33 -26.42 -9.33
N MET A 111 10.02 -26.32 -9.53
CA MET A 111 9.44 -26.53 -10.86
C MET A 111 9.67 -25.30 -11.74
N ILE A 112 10.33 -25.50 -12.88
CA ILE A 112 10.38 -24.53 -13.98
C ILE A 112 9.37 -25.02 -15.03
N GLY A 113 8.26 -24.30 -15.19
CA GLY A 113 7.33 -24.54 -16.28
C GLY A 113 7.87 -23.95 -17.57
N VAL A 114 8.20 -24.79 -18.56
CA VAL A 114 8.56 -24.36 -19.90
C VAL A 114 7.41 -24.68 -20.84
N LYS A 115 6.76 -23.66 -21.41
CA LYS A 115 5.80 -23.83 -22.50
C LYS A 115 6.55 -23.85 -23.82
N LYS A 116 6.51 -24.99 -24.50
CA LYS A 116 7.05 -25.18 -25.85
C LYS A 116 5.92 -25.10 -26.88
N ASP A 117 6.21 -24.56 -28.04
CA ASP A 117 5.30 -24.68 -29.19
C ASP A 117 5.31 -26.11 -29.76
N ALA A 118 4.47 -26.35 -30.78
CA ALA A 118 4.37 -27.65 -31.46
C ALA A 118 5.66 -28.08 -32.20
N SER A 119 6.64 -27.17 -32.34
CA SER A 119 7.96 -27.40 -32.93
C SER A 119 9.08 -27.60 -31.89
N GLY A 120 8.74 -27.59 -30.60
CA GLY A 120 9.69 -27.79 -29.51
C GLY A 120 10.51 -26.55 -29.13
N TYR A 121 10.22 -25.38 -29.73
CA TYR A 121 10.86 -24.12 -29.39
C TYR A 121 10.14 -23.45 -28.20
N ILE A 122 10.92 -22.76 -27.37
CA ILE A 122 10.39 -22.02 -26.21
C ILE A 122 9.70 -20.77 -26.74
N VAL A 123 8.36 -20.75 -26.70
CA VAL A 123 7.54 -19.62 -27.17
C VAL A 123 6.78 -19.05 -25.98
N ASN A 124 7.54 -18.41 -25.08
CA ASN A 124 7.10 -17.19 -24.41
C ASN A 124 8.29 -16.59 -23.64
N VAL A 125 8.80 -15.51 -24.20
CA VAL A 125 9.41 -14.41 -23.45
C VAL A 125 8.23 -13.61 -22.89
N LEU A 126 7.78 -13.96 -21.68
CA LEU A 126 7.14 -12.96 -20.84
C LEU A 126 8.27 -12.04 -20.41
N ASP A 127 8.18 -10.79 -20.83
CA ASP A 127 9.10 -9.73 -20.45
C ASP A 127 9.20 -9.74 -18.92
N SER A 128 10.24 -10.39 -18.40
CA SER A 128 10.41 -10.61 -16.98
C SER A 128 10.60 -9.24 -16.38
N GLN A 129 9.56 -8.66 -15.76
CA GLN A 129 9.71 -7.46 -14.96
C GLN A 129 10.47 -7.84 -13.68
N ARG A 130 11.76 -8.10 -13.85
CA ARG A 130 12.74 -8.02 -12.79
C ARG A 130 12.84 -6.55 -12.45
N LEU A 131 12.01 -6.12 -11.50
CA LEU A 131 12.05 -4.77 -10.98
C LEU A 131 13.42 -4.49 -10.33
N GLY A 132 14.12 -5.55 -9.90
CA GLY A 132 15.46 -5.47 -9.33
C GLY A 132 15.43 -4.87 -7.93
N LYS A 133 16.42 -4.04 -7.60
CA LYS A 133 16.43 -3.30 -6.33
C LYS A 133 15.41 -2.19 -6.41
N ILE A 134 14.44 -2.19 -5.50
CA ILE A 134 13.53 -1.07 -5.30
C ILE A 134 13.95 -0.29 -4.07
N ASP A 135 13.90 1.03 -4.15
CA ASP A 135 14.08 1.89 -2.99
C ASP A 135 12.78 1.94 -2.18
N VAL A 136 12.87 1.71 -0.87
CA VAL A 136 11.71 1.66 0.01
C VAL A 136 11.88 2.72 1.08
N LYS A 137 10.94 3.66 1.09
CA LYS A 137 10.78 4.65 2.15
C LYS A 137 9.53 4.30 2.95
N HIS A 138 9.64 4.42 4.26
CA HIS A 138 8.52 4.21 5.16
C HIS A 138 7.38 5.20 4.86
N SER A 139 6.16 4.68 4.70
CA SER A 139 4.96 5.50 4.48
C SER A 139 3.71 4.78 5.00
N ASP A 140 3.09 5.34 6.04
CA ASP A 140 1.77 4.91 6.52
C ASP A 140 0.70 5.00 5.43
N ALA A 141 0.79 6.02 4.58
CA ALA A 141 -0.12 6.23 3.46
C ALA A 141 -0.01 5.08 2.43
N ALA A 142 1.20 4.57 2.18
CA ALA A 142 1.40 3.41 1.30
C ALA A 142 0.76 2.14 1.87
N ASP A 143 0.76 1.95 3.19
CA ASP A 143 0.09 0.81 3.82
C ASP A 143 -1.44 0.90 3.70
N PHE A 144 -2.03 2.09 3.94
CA PHE A 144 -3.45 2.29 3.68
C PHE A 144 -3.82 2.03 2.21
N TYR A 145 -3.00 2.50 1.28
CA TYR A 145 -3.21 2.25 -0.15
C TYR A 145 -3.20 0.74 -0.47
N ARG A 146 -2.25 -0.01 0.09
CA ARG A 146 -2.22 -1.47 -0.07
C ARG A 146 -3.46 -2.13 0.54
N ARG A 147 -3.86 -1.75 1.75
CA ARG A 147 -5.08 -2.29 2.40
C ARG A 147 -6.34 -2.04 1.56
N ALA A 148 -6.45 -0.86 0.92
CA ALA A 148 -7.56 -0.55 0.02
C ALA A 148 -7.66 -1.54 -1.18
N HIS A 149 -6.53 -2.07 -1.63
CA HIS A 149 -6.45 -3.00 -2.75
C HIS A 149 -6.50 -4.48 -2.33
N LEU A 150 -6.54 -4.74 -1.02
CA LEU A 150 -6.69 -6.09 -0.45
C LEU A 150 -8.13 -6.37 0.01
N THR A 151 -9.00 -5.36 0.05
CA THR A 151 -10.42 -5.50 0.36
C THR A 151 -11.28 -5.34 -0.90
N ASP A 152 -12.33 -6.14 -1.00
CA ASP A 152 -13.34 -6.02 -2.06
C ASP A 152 -14.51 -5.10 -1.65
N HIS A 153 -14.62 -4.73 -0.38
CA HIS A 153 -15.75 -3.95 0.12
C HIS A 153 -15.60 -2.45 -0.24
N PRO A 154 -16.53 -1.84 -1.00
CA PRO A 154 -16.34 -0.51 -1.58
C PRO A 154 -16.15 0.58 -0.52
N PHE A 155 -16.88 0.53 0.59
CA PHE A 155 -16.71 1.47 1.69
C PHE A 155 -15.38 1.32 2.45
N GLU A 156 -14.87 0.09 2.57
CA GLU A 156 -13.59 -0.13 3.25
C GLU A 156 -12.44 0.33 2.34
N LYS A 157 -12.54 -0.01 1.05
CA LYS A 157 -11.65 0.48 0.01
C LYS A 157 -11.60 1.99 -0.02
N PHE A 158 -12.76 2.67 -0.09
CA PHE A 158 -12.82 4.12 -0.09
C PHE A 158 -12.23 4.72 1.18
N GLY A 159 -12.59 4.19 2.36
CA GLY A 159 -12.08 4.67 3.63
C GLY A 159 -10.55 4.54 3.75
N ASN A 160 -9.97 3.44 3.27
CA ASN A 160 -8.51 3.27 3.23
C ASN A 160 -7.86 4.25 2.25
N LEU A 161 -8.40 4.44 1.04
CA LEU A 161 -7.88 5.44 0.09
C LEU A 161 -7.98 6.86 0.64
N TYR A 162 -9.09 7.21 1.31
CA TYR A 162 -9.26 8.53 1.91
C TYR A 162 -8.22 8.79 3.01
N LYS A 163 -7.87 7.77 3.82
CA LYS A 163 -6.78 7.87 4.81
C LYS A 163 -5.41 8.12 4.18
N VAL A 164 -5.16 7.64 2.95
CA VAL A 164 -3.94 7.99 2.20
C VAL A 164 -3.89 9.51 2.01
N ALA A 165 -5.00 10.08 1.52
CA ALA A 165 -5.09 11.52 1.29
C ALA A 165 -5.01 12.32 2.60
N GLU A 166 -5.69 11.90 3.67
CA GLU A 166 -5.61 12.57 4.98
C GLU A 166 -4.18 12.60 5.54
N ASN A 167 -3.47 11.46 5.51
CA ASN A 167 -2.10 11.38 6.01
C ASN A 167 -1.17 12.32 5.25
N ILE A 168 -1.23 12.29 3.92
CA ILE A 168 -0.35 13.11 3.08
C ILE A 168 -0.72 14.58 3.18
N ALA A 169 -2.02 14.90 3.23
CA ALA A 169 -2.49 16.27 3.39
C ALA A 169 -2.04 16.89 4.71
N ASP A 170 -2.02 16.12 5.82
CA ASP A 170 -1.49 16.62 7.09
C ASP A 170 0.03 16.84 7.03
N LYS A 171 0.79 15.95 6.37
CA LYS A 171 2.23 16.15 6.11
C LYS A 171 2.48 17.44 5.31
N ILE A 172 1.73 17.66 4.22
CA ILE A 172 1.82 18.88 3.41
C ILE A 172 1.55 20.12 4.27
N ARG A 173 0.46 20.10 5.06
CA ARG A 173 0.09 21.18 5.95
C ARG A 173 1.23 21.53 6.93
N ILE A 174 1.84 20.51 7.55
CA ILE A 174 2.95 20.68 8.49
C ILE A 174 4.18 21.28 7.78
N VAL A 175 4.60 20.70 6.66
CA VAL A 175 5.78 21.15 5.89
C VAL A 175 5.62 22.59 5.40
N LYS A 176 4.41 22.97 4.98
CA LYS A 176 4.09 24.32 4.50
C LYS A 176 3.79 25.32 5.61
N GLY A 177 3.79 24.90 6.88
CA GLY A 177 3.55 25.79 8.02
C GLY A 177 2.11 26.29 8.13
N HIS A 178 1.15 25.58 7.57
CA HIS A 178 -0.26 25.98 7.62
C HIS A 178 -0.89 25.63 8.98
N SER A 179 -1.40 26.65 9.65
CA SER A 179 -2.29 26.50 10.80
C SER A 179 -3.74 26.34 10.34
N ARG A 180 -4.59 25.78 11.20
CA ARG A 180 -6.05 25.73 10.96
C ARG A 180 -6.63 27.10 10.61
N TYR A 181 -6.21 28.15 11.32
CA TYR A 181 -6.67 29.52 11.04
C TYR A 181 -6.24 30.01 9.65
N SER A 182 -5.01 29.73 9.22
CA SER A 182 -4.54 30.12 7.88
C SER A 182 -5.29 29.40 6.76
N LEU A 183 -5.69 28.14 6.98
CA LEU A 183 -6.46 27.37 6.02
C LEU A 183 -7.90 27.89 5.91
N GLU A 184 -8.51 28.23 7.05
CA GLU A 184 -9.83 28.85 7.08
C GLU A 184 -9.84 30.19 6.34
N GLN A 185 -8.80 31.00 6.49
CA GLN A 185 -8.66 32.24 5.72
C GLN A 185 -8.47 32.00 4.22
N ALA A 186 -7.70 30.98 3.83
CA ALA A 186 -7.38 30.71 2.42
C ALA A 186 -8.56 30.09 1.67
N TYR A 187 -9.28 29.16 2.31
CA TYR A 187 -10.29 28.33 1.66
C TYR A 187 -11.72 28.61 2.12
N GLY A 188 -11.89 29.16 3.33
CA GLY A 188 -13.20 29.51 3.89
C GLY A 188 -14.19 28.34 3.93
N ARG A 189 -13.70 27.09 4.03
CA ARG A 189 -14.59 25.92 4.01
C ARG A 189 -15.14 25.73 5.42
N ARG A 190 -16.39 25.30 5.52
CA ARG A 190 -17.04 25.02 6.81
C ARG A 190 -16.49 23.78 7.53
N SER A 191 -15.44 23.13 6.99
CA SER A 191 -14.85 21.90 7.54
C SER A 191 -13.35 21.88 7.33
N TYR A 192 -12.60 21.76 8.43
CA TYR A 192 -11.14 21.66 8.43
C TYR A 192 -10.63 20.48 7.58
N GLU A 193 -11.31 19.34 7.61
CA GLU A 193 -10.97 18.16 6.80
C GLU A 193 -11.01 18.49 5.29
N MET A 194 -11.98 19.30 4.86
CA MET A 194 -12.07 19.73 3.47
C MET A 194 -10.96 20.72 3.09
N GLU A 195 -10.55 21.60 4.01
CA GLU A 195 -9.49 22.57 3.75
C GLU A 195 -8.14 21.89 3.60
N VAL A 196 -7.86 20.91 4.45
CA VAL A 196 -6.64 20.11 4.40
C VAL A 196 -6.61 19.28 3.11
N LEU A 197 -7.73 18.66 2.73
CA LEU A 197 -7.84 17.95 1.45
C LEU A 197 -7.67 18.91 0.25
N GLN A 198 -8.26 20.10 0.31
CA GLN A 198 -8.13 21.09 -0.76
C GLN A 198 -6.68 21.56 -0.92
N LEU A 199 -5.98 21.85 0.18
CA LEU A 199 -4.55 22.16 0.17
C LEU A 199 -3.75 21.07 -0.54
N ALA A 200 -3.98 19.79 -0.20
CA ALA A 200 -3.26 18.69 -0.81
C ALA A 200 -3.52 18.57 -2.31
N LEU A 201 -4.78 18.79 -2.75
CA LEU A 201 -5.11 18.77 -4.17
C LEU A 201 -4.56 19.99 -4.93
N ASP A 202 -4.55 21.17 -4.33
CA ASP A 202 -3.93 22.36 -4.94
C ASP A 202 -2.42 22.17 -5.09
N GLU A 203 -1.75 21.59 -4.10
CA GLU A 203 -0.32 21.30 -4.14
C GLU A 203 0.03 20.22 -5.18
N CYS A 204 -0.76 19.15 -5.24
CA CYS A 204 -0.51 18.04 -6.16
C CYS A 204 -0.93 18.32 -7.61
N PHE A 205 -1.99 19.11 -7.81
CA PHE A 205 -2.64 19.28 -9.12
C PHE A 205 -2.78 20.73 -9.58
N GLY A 206 -2.33 21.73 -8.81
CA GLY A 206 -2.42 23.15 -9.20
C GLY A 206 -1.78 23.45 -10.56
N GLY A 207 -0.70 22.75 -10.90
CA GLY A 207 -0.04 22.83 -12.20
C GLY A 207 -0.60 21.92 -13.30
N ASN A 208 -1.51 20.99 -12.97
CA ASN A 208 -2.08 20.01 -13.90
C ASN A 208 -3.53 19.64 -13.53
N SER A 209 -4.39 20.64 -13.39
CA SER A 209 -5.79 20.43 -12.99
C SER A 209 -6.59 19.62 -14.02
N SER A 210 -6.13 19.56 -15.27
CA SER A 210 -6.74 18.76 -16.34
C SER A 210 -6.71 17.27 -16.09
N SER A 211 -5.63 16.72 -15.49
CA SER A 211 -5.56 15.29 -15.19
C SER A 211 -6.59 14.90 -14.14
N LEU A 212 -6.70 15.72 -13.09
CA LEU A 212 -7.67 15.55 -12.02
C LEU A 212 -9.12 15.70 -12.52
N ALA A 213 -9.40 16.69 -13.38
CA ALA A 213 -10.71 16.84 -14.02
C ALA A 213 -11.04 15.64 -14.94
N GLY A 214 -10.04 15.10 -15.64
CA GLY A 214 -10.17 13.89 -16.46
C GLY A 214 -10.53 12.66 -15.62
N ALA A 215 -9.89 12.48 -14.47
CA ALA A 215 -10.22 11.40 -13.53
C ALA A 215 -11.61 11.55 -12.90
N ALA A 216 -12.09 12.79 -12.73
CA ALA A 216 -13.43 13.12 -12.22
C ALA A 216 -14.51 13.18 -13.32
N LYS A 217 -14.19 12.76 -14.56
CA LYS A 217 -15.13 12.81 -15.69
C LYS A 217 -16.39 11.99 -15.37
N GLY A 218 -17.55 12.63 -15.51
CA GLY A 218 -18.85 12.03 -15.16
C GLY A 218 -19.34 12.37 -13.75
N LEU A 219 -18.47 12.90 -12.88
CA LEU A 219 -18.84 13.43 -11.56
C LEU A 219 -18.94 14.96 -11.56
N LEU A 220 -18.29 15.61 -12.54
CA LEU A 220 -18.28 17.05 -12.73
C LEU A 220 -19.33 17.51 -13.74
N SER A 221 -19.96 18.65 -13.47
CA SER A 221 -20.74 19.40 -14.44
C SER A 221 -19.84 20.27 -15.34
N SER A 222 -20.37 20.79 -16.45
CA SER A 222 -19.59 21.65 -17.37
C SER A 222 -19.07 22.92 -16.71
N SER A 223 -19.80 23.48 -15.73
CA SER A 223 -19.36 24.64 -14.94
C SER A 223 -18.21 24.30 -13.99
N ASP A 224 -18.10 23.06 -13.52
CA ASP A 224 -17.06 22.65 -12.56
C ASP A 224 -15.68 22.50 -13.21
N ILE A 225 -15.62 22.35 -14.53
CA ILE A 225 -14.36 22.08 -15.27
C ILE A 225 -13.38 23.26 -15.17
N GLN A 226 -13.88 24.49 -15.00
CA GLN A 226 -13.02 25.67 -14.90
C GLN A 226 -12.23 25.73 -13.58
N GLN A 227 -12.80 25.21 -12.50
CA GLN A 227 -12.16 25.13 -11.18
C GLN A 227 -12.52 23.78 -10.52
N PRO A 228 -11.88 22.67 -10.97
CA PRO A 228 -12.33 21.32 -10.62
C PRO A 228 -12.01 20.95 -9.18
N ILE A 229 -10.90 21.46 -8.62
CA ILE A 229 -10.40 21.07 -7.29
C ILE A 229 -11.46 21.32 -6.20
N PRO A 230 -12.04 22.55 -6.06
CA PRO A 230 -13.06 22.79 -5.06
C PRO A 230 -14.24 21.81 -5.10
N ARG A 231 -14.69 21.44 -6.31
CA ARG A 231 -15.82 20.53 -6.46
C ARG A 231 -15.44 19.08 -6.15
N ILE A 232 -14.24 18.66 -6.53
CA ILE A 232 -13.72 17.33 -6.25
C ILE A 232 -13.55 17.11 -4.75
N VAL A 233 -13.06 18.12 -4.02
CA VAL A 233 -12.99 18.07 -2.55
C VAL A 233 -14.37 17.79 -1.94
N GLU A 234 -15.42 18.46 -2.41
CA GLU A 234 -16.79 18.22 -1.94
C GLU A 234 -17.29 16.80 -2.22
N ILE A 235 -17.02 16.29 -3.42
CA ILE A 235 -17.42 14.93 -3.82
C ILE A 235 -16.75 13.90 -2.92
N LEU A 236 -15.43 13.99 -2.77
CA LEU A 236 -14.65 13.04 -1.97
C LEU A 236 -15.00 13.14 -0.49
N TYR A 237 -15.17 14.35 0.04
CA TYR A 237 -15.57 14.57 1.42
C TYR A 237 -16.96 13.98 1.70
N LYS A 238 -17.95 14.22 0.83
CA LYS A 238 -19.29 13.65 0.98
C LYS A 238 -19.26 12.12 0.97
N ALA A 239 -18.54 11.51 0.02
CA ALA A 239 -18.36 10.06 -0.04
C ALA A 239 -17.71 9.51 1.24
N ASN A 240 -16.70 10.20 1.80
CA ASN A 240 -16.11 9.84 3.09
C ASN A 240 -17.12 9.93 4.24
N ARG A 241 -17.96 10.98 4.29
CA ARG A 241 -19.01 11.08 5.32
C ARG A 241 -20.01 9.94 5.22
N CYS A 242 -20.43 9.55 4.01
CA CYS A 242 -21.30 8.39 3.80
C CYS A 242 -20.64 7.10 4.31
N GLN A 243 -19.35 6.90 4.01
CA GLN A 243 -18.56 5.77 4.50
C GLN A 243 -18.52 5.68 6.04
N ILE A 244 -18.25 6.79 6.72
CA ILE A 244 -18.18 6.83 8.19
C ILE A 244 -19.54 6.49 8.81
N MET A 245 -20.62 6.98 8.21
CA MET A 245 -21.99 6.70 8.68
C MET A 245 -22.33 5.22 8.51
N HIS A 246 -21.92 4.59 7.41
CA HIS A 246 -22.07 3.16 7.18
C HIS A 246 -21.28 2.32 8.18
N ALA A 247 -20.01 2.66 8.46
CA ALA A 247 -19.17 1.94 9.43
C ALA A 247 -19.74 1.98 10.86
N LYS A 248 -20.37 3.09 11.26
CA LYS A 248 -21.07 3.21 12.53
C LYS A 248 -22.35 2.37 12.59
N ALA A 249 -22.96 2.07 11.44
CA ALA A 249 -24.17 1.26 11.35
C ALA A 249 -23.91 -0.23 11.65
N SER A 250 -22.74 -0.74 11.22
CA SER A 250 -22.34 -2.13 11.43
C SER A 250 -21.99 -2.48 12.89
N GLY A 251 -21.74 -1.48 13.75
CA GLY A 251 -21.28 -1.69 15.15
C GLY A 251 -22.37 -1.86 16.22
N GLY A 252 -23.65 -1.93 15.85
CA GLY A 252 -24.76 -2.16 16.80
C GLY A 252 -25.95 -1.21 16.72
N LYS A 253 -25.91 -0.19 15.86
CA LYS A 253 -27.08 0.64 15.53
C LYS A 253 -27.39 0.50 14.05
N LYS A 254 -28.48 -0.20 13.70
CA LYS A 254 -28.97 -0.31 12.31
C LYS A 254 -29.38 1.07 11.78
N VAL A 255 -28.44 1.87 11.30
CA VAL A 255 -28.77 2.88 10.30
C VAL A 255 -29.17 2.07 9.06
N PRO A 256 -30.38 2.27 8.52
CA PRO A 256 -30.79 1.53 7.34
C PRO A 256 -29.80 1.79 6.21
N PHE A 257 -29.35 0.71 5.59
CA PHE A 257 -28.53 0.75 4.39
C PHE A 257 -29.21 1.64 3.35
N ASN A 258 -28.49 2.67 2.86
CA ASN A 258 -28.97 3.56 1.83
C ASN A 258 -28.27 3.20 0.50
N PRO A 259 -29.00 2.60 -0.47
CA PRO A 259 -28.42 2.21 -1.75
C PRO A 259 -27.83 3.38 -2.55
N GLN A 260 -28.29 4.62 -2.29
CA GLN A 260 -27.73 5.79 -2.95
C GLN A 260 -26.33 6.11 -2.43
N ASP A 261 -26.08 5.93 -1.13
CA ASP A 261 -24.76 6.18 -0.53
C ASP A 261 -23.71 5.20 -1.08
N GLU A 262 -24.07 3.93 -1.27
CA GLU A 262 -23.17 2.96 -1.90
C GLU A 262 -22.89 3.31 -3.37
N LYS A 263 -23.91 3.75 -4.12
CA LYS A 263 -23.72 4.21 -5.51
C LYS A 263 -22.78 5.40 -5.57
N ASP A 264 -22.96 6.40 -4.70
CA ASP A 264 -22.16 7.61 -4.69
C ASP A 264 -20.70 7.31 -4.30
N VAL A 265 -20.47 6.47 -3.28
CA VAL A 265 -19.13 6.01 -2.89
C VAL A 265 -18.48 5.20 -4.02
N THR A 266 -19.23 4.29 -4.64
CA THR A 266 -18.74 3.46 -5.75
C THR A 266 -18.38 4.30 -6.97
N ALA A 267 -19.17 5.32 -7.28
CA ALA A 267 -18.88 6.25 -8.37
C ALA A 267 -17.65 7.12 -8.09
N ALA A 268 -17.41 7.48 -6.83
CA ALA A 268 -16.25 8.29 -6.41
C ALA A 268 -14.95 7.47 -6.24
N LEU A 269 -15.03 6.14 -6.13
CA LEU A 269 -13.87 5.26 -5.91
C LEU A 269 -12.74 5.43 -6.94
N PRO A 270 -12.99 5.44 -8.26
CA PRO A 270 -11.92 5.61 -9.26
C PRO A 270 -11.19 6.95 -9.10
N LEU A 271 -11.94 8.02 -8.79
CA LEU A 271 -11.36 9.34 -8.53
C LEU A 271 -10.51 9.33 -7.24
N MET A 272 -11.01 8.70 -6.17
CA MET A 272 -10.28 8.59 -4.91
C MET A 272 -9.00 7.77 -5.05
N ASP A 273 -9.02 6.68 -5.83
CA ASP A 273 -7.83 5.87 -6.12
C ASP A 273 -6.78 6.68 -6.90
N PHE A 274 -7.21 7.39 -7.94
CA PHE A 274 -6.35 8.29 -8.71
C PHE A 274 -5.72 9.37 -7.83
N VAL A 275 -6.51 10.00 -6.96
CA VAL A 275 -6.04 11.03 -6.01
C VAL A 275 -5.05 10.42 -5.02
N ALA A 276 -5.37 9.29 -4.40
CA ALA A 276 -4.52 8.63 -3.43
C ALA A 276 -3.16 8.24 -4.04
N LYS A 277 -3.16 7.70 -5.26
CA LYS A 277 -1.93 7.35 -5.97
C LYS A 277 -1.09 8.57 -6.32
N SER A 278 -1.71 9.63 -6.84
CA SER A 278 -1.01 10.87 -7.19
C SER A 278 -0.41 11.55 -5.96
N LEU A 279 -1.14 11.54 -4.83
CA LEU A 279 -0.63 12.06 -3.57
C LEU A 279 0.55 11.24 -3.04
N LEU A 280 0.54 9.91 -3.19
CA LEU A 280 1.70 9.07 -2.84
C LEU A 280 2.93 9.39 -3.70
N GLU A 281 2.73 9.67 -4.99
CA GLU A 281 3.81 10.15 -5.86
C GLU A 281 4.34 11.50 -5.38
N TYR A 282 3.45 12.43 -5.00
CA TYR A 282 3.83 13.73 -4.42
C TYR A 282 4.55 13.59 -3.09
N GLU A 283 4.14 12.67 -2.21
CA GLU A 283 4.79 12.39 -0.92
C GLU A 283 6.28 12.07 -1.10
N GLN A 284 6.68 11.41 -2.19
CA GLN A 284 8.09 11.13 -2.47
C GLN A 284 8.94 12.39 -2.72
N THR A 285 8.29 13.53 -3.02
CA THR A 285 8.94 14.83 -3.20
C THR A 285 8.96 15.67 -1.92
N LEU A 286 8.19 15.26 -0.90
CA LEU A 286 8.13 15.91 0.41
C LEU A 286 9.29 15.42 1.28
N LEU A 287 10.49 15.94 1.01
CA LEU A 287 11.73 15.79 1.79
C LEU A 287 12.11 14.34 2.15
#